data_AF-A0A2V7TM71-F1
#
_entry.id   AF-A0A2V7TM71-F1
#
_cell.length_a   1.000
_cell.length_b   1.000
_cell.length_c   1.000
_cell.angle_alpha   90.00
_cell.angle_beta   90.00
_cell.angle_gamma   90.00
#
_symmetry.space_group_name_H-M   'P 1'
#
loop_
_entity.id
_entity.type
_entity.pdbx_description
1 polymer ?
#
loop_
_entity_poly.entity_id
_entity_poly.type
_entity_poly.pdbx_seq_one_letter_code
_entity_poly.pdbx_strand_id
1 'polypeptide(L)'
;MPRVVRCGLIQASNVKPPEAGLPAIKKSMMDKHRKLIEQAAREKVKILCLQELFYGPYFCAEQETRWYEMTERVPGGPTVSEMQKLAR
;
A
#
# COMPACT_ATOMS: atom_id res chain seq x y z
N MET A 1 1.92 -6.01 -34.79
CA MET A 1 2.87 -6.25 -33.68
C MET A 1 2.09 -6.35 -32.37
N PRO A 2 2.45 -7.25 -31.43
CA PRO A 2 1.76 -7.37 -30.16
C PRO A 2 2.08 -6.21 -29.21
N ARG A 3 1.07 -5.69 -28.50
CA ARG A 3 1.23 -4.69 -27.43
C ARG A 3 1.43 -5.40 -26.09
N VAL A 4 2.67 -5.77 -25.78
CA VAL A 4 3.00 -6.49 -24.54
C VAL A 4 3.01 -5.53 -23.34
N VAL A 5 2.31 -5.90 -22.27
CA VAL A 5 2.27 -5.18 -20.99
C VAL A 5 2.70 -6.13 -19.88
N ARG A 6 3.71 -5.73 -19.09
CA ARG A 6 4.12 -6.48 -17.90
C ARG A 6 3.36 -5.96 -16.69
N CYS A 7 2.58 -6.83 -16.04
CA CYS A 7 1.86 -6.52 -14.81
C CYS A 7 2.58 -7.11 -13.60
N GLY A 8 2.36 -6.54 -12.42
CA GLY A 8 2.89 -7.02 -11.14
C GLY A 8 1.81 -7.00 -10.05
N LEU A 9 1.94 -7.92 -9.10
CA LEU A 9 1.11 -7.99 -7.90
C LEU A 9 2.05 -8.03 -6.69
N ILE A 10 1.80 -7.17 -5.70
CA ILE A 10 2.55 -7.17 -4.43
C ILE A 10 1.65 -7.72 -3.32
N GLN A 11 2.17 -8.74 -2.63
CA GLN A 11 1.60 -9.28 -1.40
C GLN A 11 2.65 -9.23 -0.28
N ALA A 12 2.25 -8.72 0.88
CA ALA A 12 3.13 -8.43 2.00
C ALA A 12 2.42 -8.67 3.34
N SER A 13 3.15 -9.26 4.29
CA SER A 13 2.76 -9.30 5.70
C SER A 13 2.96 -7.97 6.41
N ASN A 14 2.20 -7.75 7.50
CA ASN A 14 2.40 -6.60 8.38
C ASN A 14 3.81 -6.60 9.01
N VAL A 15 4.42 -5.42 9.07
CA VAL A 15 5.77 -5.24 9.62
C VAL A 15 5.77 -5.11 11.14
N LYS A 16 4.72 -4.50 11.70
CA LYS A 16 4.61 -4.18 13.13
C LYS A 16 3.40 -4.89 13.73
N PRO A 17 3.47 -5.27 15.02
CA PRO A 17 2.34 -5.86 15.72
C PRO A 17 1.31 -4.76 16.09
N PRO A 18 0.06 -5.14 16.43
CA PRO A 18 -1.03 -4.18 16.70
C PRO A 18 -0.73 -3.13 17.78
N GLU A 19 0.10 -3.47 18.77
CA GLU A 19 0.46 -2.64 19.92
C GLU A 19 1.31 -1.41 19.52
N ALA A 20 1.91 -1.43 18.33
CA ALA A 20 2.68 -0.31 17.81
C ALA A 20 1.82 0.92 17.46
N GLY A 21 0.50 0.74 17.36
CA GLY A 21 -0.44 1.79 16.96
C GLY A 21 -0.53 1.99 15.44
N LEU A 22 -1.71 2.45 15.00
CA LEU A 22 -2.06 2.59 13.59
C LEU A 22 -1.09 3.47 12.78
N PRO A 23 -0.63 4.64 13.27
CA PRO A 23 0.32 5.47 12.52
C PRO A 23 1.67 4.77 12.27
N ALA A 24 2.19 4.05 13.25
CA ALA A 24 3.47 3.36 13.14
C ALA A 24 3.39 2.16 12.19
N ILE A 25 2.29 1.40 12.25
CA ILE A 25 2.01 0.31 11.31
C ILE A 25 1.93 0.86 9.89
N LYS A 26 1.11 1.90 9.67
CA LYS A 26 0.94 2.54 8.37
C LYS A 26 2.25 3.03 7.78
N LYS A 27 3.06 3.75 8.57
CA LYS A 27 4.39 4.19 8.13
C LYS A 27 5.28 3.02 7.71
N SER A 28 5.34 1.97 8.55
CA SER A 28 6.18 0.80 8.28
C SER A 28 5.74 0.03 7.03
N MET A 29 4.42 -0.06 6.80
CA MET A 29 3.87 -0.71 5.61
C MET A 29 4.07 0.12 4.35
N MET A 30 3.95 1.44 4.42
CA MET A 30 4.28 2.34 3.31
C MET A 30 5.77 2.24 2.95
N ASP A 31 6.67 2.23 3.94
CA ASP A 31 8.11 2.08 3.73
C ASP A 31 8.46 0.72 3.08
N LYS A 32 7.78 -0.37 3.48
CA LYS A 32 7.93 -1.70 2.85
C LYS A 32 7.45 -1.70 1.40
N HIS A 33 6.25 -1.15 1.14
CA HIS A 33 5.67 -1.13 -0.20
C HIS A 33 6.47 -0.26 -1.16
N ARG A 34 7.03 0.88 -0.72
CA ARG A 34 7.92 1.70 -1.55
C ARG A 34 9.08 0.88 -2.13
N LYS A 35 9.76 0.09 -1.28
CA LYS A 35 10.89 -0.76 -1.71
C LYS A 35 10.46 -1.82 -2.73
N LEU A 36 9.28 -2.41 -2.55
CA LEU A 36 8.73 -3.42 -3.47
C LEU A 36 8.28 -2.79 -4.80
N ILE A 37 7.72 -1.58 -4.76
CA ILE A 37 7.36 -0.80 -5.95
C ILE A 37 8.63 -0.44 -6.74
N GLU A 38 9.69 0.00 -6.05
CA GLU A 38 10.99 0.25 -6.69
C GLU A 38 11.58 -1.02 -7.34
N GLN A 39 11.40 -2.18 -6.72
CA GLN A 39 11.78 -3.46 -7.35
C GLN A 39 10.97 -3.73 -8.62
N ALA A 40 9.64 -3.60 -8.55
CA ALA A 40 8.77 -3.79 -9.71
C ALA A 40 9.12 -2.83 -10.87
N ALA A 41 9.52 -1.59 -10.55
CA ALA A 41 10.01 -0.62 -11.53
C ALA A 41 11.31 -1.10 -12.20
N ARG A 42 12.29 -1.62 -11.44
CA ARG A 42 13.51 -2.24 -12.00
C ARG A 42 13.19 -3.43 -12.92
N GLU A 43 12.13 -4.16 -12.62
CA GLU A 43 11.62 -5.27 -13.44
C GLU A 43 10.74 -4.82 -14.63
N LYS A 44 10.62 -3.51 -14.88
CA LYS A 44 9.87 -2.91 -15.99
C LYS A 44 8.35 -3.22 -15.96
N VAL A 45 7.77 -3.41 -14.77
CA VAL A 45 6.32 -3.49 -14.60
C VAL A 45 5.66 -2.17 -15.04
N LYS A 46 4.53 -2.28 -15.74
CA LYS A 46 3.74 -1.15 -16.28
C LYS A 46 2.41 -0.95 -15.56
N ILE A 47 1.87 -2.01 -14.99
CA ILE A 47 0.66 -1.97 -14.15
C ILE A 47 0.96 -2.77 -12.90
N LEU A 48 0.83 -2.14 -11.73
CA LEU A 48 1.15 -2.74 -10.44
C LEU A 48 -0.08 -2.63 -9.53
N CYS A 49 -0.47 -3.74 -8.91
CA CYS A 49 -1.55 -3.76 -7.93
C CYS A 49 -1.01 -4.14 -6.55
N LEU A 50 -1.56 -3.51 -5.52
CA LEU A 50 -1.29 -3.81 -4.11
C LEU A 50 -2.50 -4.55 -3.52
N GLN A 51 -2.28 -5.35 -2.48
CA GLN A 51 -3.35 -6.06 -1.78
C GLN A 51 -4.38 -5.12 -1.14
N GLU A 52 -5.56 -5.66 -0.81
CA GLU A 52 -6.55 -4.97 0.01
C GLU A 52 -5.94 -4.52 1.35
N LEU A 53 -6.25 -3.29 1.76
CA LEU A 53 -5.74 -2.67 3.00
C LEU A 53 -4.20 -2.74 3.14
N PHE A 54 -3.44 -2.67 2.03
CA PHE A 54 -1.99 -2.93 2.02
C PHE A 54 -1.14 -2.15 3.04
N TYR A 55 -1.59 -0.98 3.50
CA TYR A 55 -0.88 -0.17 4.48
C TYR A 55 -1.29 -0.45 5.94
N GLY A 56 -2.06 -1.50 6.21
CA GLY A 56 -2.54 -1.81 7.56
C GLY A 56 -2.98 -3.26 7.76
N PRO A 57 -3.46 -3.59 8.97
CA PRO A 57 -4.06 -4.89 9.25
C PRO A 57 -5.46 -5.02 8.66
N TYR A 58 -5.88 -6.26 8.45
CA TYR A 58 -7.25 -6.58 8.11
C TYR A 58 -8.12 -6.46 9.37
N PHE A 59 -8.85 -5.35 9.48
CA PHE A 59 -9.60 -5.01 10.69
C PHE A 59 -11.08 -5.39 10.63
N CYS A 60 -11.58 -5.92 9.51
CA CYS A 60 -13.02 -6.15 9.30
C CYS A 60 -13.64 -7.21 10.24
N ALA A 61 -12.80 -7.91 11.03
CA ALA A 61 -13.24 -8.79 12.10
C ALA A 61 -13.54 -8.06 13.43
N GLU A 62 -13.22 -6.76 13.52
CA GLU A 62 -13.42 -5.90 14.68
C GLU A 62 -14.45 -4.79 14.38
N GLN A 63 -15.04 -4.22 15.42
CA GLN A 63 -16.01 -3.11 15.34
C GLN A 63 -15.57 -1.90 16.20
N GLU A 64 -14.25 -1.64 16.24
CA GLU A 64 -13.67 -0.56 17.04
C GLU A 64 -13.60 0.76 16.25
N THR A 65 -13.95 1.89 16.87
CA THR A 65 -13.95 3.20 16.18
C THR A 65 -12.56 3.69 15.81
N ARG A 66 -11.50 3.17 16.46
CA ARG A 66 -10.10 3.49 16.14
C ARG A 66 -9.76 3.31 14.66
N TRP A 67 -10.45 2.39 13.97
CA TRP A 67 -10.22 2.11 12.56
C TRP A 67 -10.54 3.29 11.64
N TYR A 68 -11.36 4.25 12.09
CA TYR A 68 -11.65 5.47 11.34
C TYR A 68 -10.41 6.34 11.14
N GLU A 69 -9.40 6.25 12.01
CA GLU A 69 -8.10 6.93 11.85
C GLU A 69 -7.32 6.45 10.61
N MET A 70 -7.62 5.26 10.08
CA MET A 70 -6.97 4.71 8.88
C MET A 70 -7.60 5.20 7.57
N THR A 71 -8.73 5.89 7.66
CA THR A 71 -9.42 6.43 6.49
C THR A 71 -8.69 7.62 5.91
N GLU A 72 -8.76 7.77 4.59
CA GLU A 72 -8.22 8.91 3.88
C GLU A 72 -9.20 9.40 2.83
N ARG A 73 -9.20 10.69 2.56
CA ARG A 73 -10.02 11.27 1.50
C ARG A 73 -9.54 10.79 0.13
N VAL A 74 -10.48 10.48 -0.75
CA VAL A 74 -10.22 10.19 -2.16
C VAL A 74 -11.00 11.18 -3.05
N PRO A 75 -10.35 11.84 -4.03
CA PRO A 75 -8.91 11.98 -4.19
C PRO A 75 -8.29 12.94 -3.15
N GLY A 76 -6.96 13.00 -3.09
CA GLY A 76 -6.22 14.01 -2.31
C GLY A 76 -5.67 13.54 -0.96
N GLY A 77 -5.93 12.30 -0.55
CA GLY A 77 -5.32 11.70 0.63
C GLY A 77 -3.81 11.49 0.49
N PRO A 78 -3.07 11.36 1.60
CA PRO A 78 -1.62 11.23 1.58
C PRO A 78 -1.15 9.96 0.86
N THR A 79 -1.85 8.83 1.00
CA THR A 79 -1.49 7.57 0.33
C THR A 79 -1.68 7.70 -1.18
N VAL A 80 -2.82 8.24 -1.65
CA VAL A 80 -3.06 8.48 -3.09
C VAL A 80 -2.01 9.44 -3.65
N SER A 81 -1.72 10.54 -2.96
CA SER A 81 -0.73 11.53 -3.38
C SER A 81 0.67 10.94 -3.49
N GLU A 82 1.03 10.03 -2.58
CA GLU A 82 2.33 9.35 -2.63
C GLU A 82 2.40 8.33 -3.77
N MET A 83 1.35 7.54 -3.98
CA MET A 83 1.30 6.59 -5.11
C MET A 83 1.35 7.32 -6.46
N GLN A 84 0.74 8.49 -6.57
CA GLN A 84 0.86 9.33 -7.77
C GLN A 84 2.30 9.80 -8.03
N LYS A 85 3.10 10.07 -6.99
CA LYS A 85 4.52 10.42 -7.17
C LYS A 85 5.33 9.21 -7.64
N LEU A 86 5.08 8.04 -7.07
CA LEU A 86 5.77 6.80 -7.45
C LEU A 86 5.41 6.31 -8.85
N ALA A 87 4.22 6.65 -9.35
CA ALA A 87 3.75 6.24 -10.67
C ALA A 87 4.25 7.14 -11.83
N ARG A 88 4.91 8.26 -11.53
CA ARG A 88 5.51 9.16 -12.54
C ARG A 88 6.83 8.60 -13.06
#